data_AF-A0A7S2KYK8-F1
#
_entry.id   AF-A0A7S2KYK8-F1
#
_cell.length_a   1.000
_cell.length_b   1.000
_cell.length_c   1.000
_cell.angle_alpha   90.00
_cell.angle_beta   90.00
_cell.angle_gamma   90.00
#
_symmetry.space_group_name_H-M   'P 1'
#
loop_
_entity.id
_entity.type
_entity.pdbx_description
1 polymer ?
#
loop_
_entity_poly.entity_id
_entity_poly.type
_entity_poly.pdbx_seq_one_letter_code
_entity_poly.pdbx_strand_id
1 'polypeptide(L)'
;WGKHSPASWRFKLKAAEAGDIKHQDYVLPVVVIKDPYTWMTSMCRHSYSANWRHSPNHCPNLVVLDKDAILKKTIGEGNPVPVNVHYTDDNITHHESLVGLWNDYYSGWYMDASFPRVIVRFEDLLFHAEEVITEVCHCGGGEMTENFTYIAESAKTGDVHAGALGLIQSISRYGNSTLRFEPYTHDDLEYATNELDVDLLIDFRYDDDEVENILQQ
;
A
#
# COMPACT_ATOMS: atom_id res chain seq x y z
N TRP A 1 -6.05 -1.27 17.55
CA TRP A 1 -6.23 -0.60 16.26
C TRP A 1 -6.86 -1.57 15.28
N GLY A 2 -7.84 -1.13 14.48
CA GLY A 2 -8.32 -1.92 13.33
C GLY A 2 -7.27 -2.06 12.23
N LYS A 3 -7.37 -3.12 11.41
CA LYS A 3 -6.57 -3.24 10.17
C LYS A 3 -6.94 -2.11 9.20
N HIS A 4 -6.00 -1.71 8.36
CA HIS A 4 -6.21 -0.73 7.27
C HIS A 4 -6.72 0.66 7.71
N SER A 5 -6.64 1.00 9.00
CA SER A 5 -7.15 2.27 9.52
C SER A 5 -6.06 3.36 9.44
N PRO A 6 -6.41 4.62 9.10
CA PRO A 6 -5.43 5.70 9.07
C PRO A 6 -5.00 6.12 10.47
N ALA A 7 -3.86 6.84 10.57
CA ALA A 7 -3.29 7.31 11.82
C ALA A 7 -4.29 8.12 12.69
N SER A 8 -5.11 8.95 12.05
CA SER A 8 -6.12 9.82 12.70
C SER A 8 -7.27 9.05 13.37
N TRP A 9 -7.30 7.72 13.21
CA TRP A 9 -8.29 6.83 13.81
C TRP A 9 -7.78 6.09 15.03
N ARG A 10 -6.60 6.47 15.54
CA ARG A 10 -6.14 6.01 16.86
C ARG A 10 -7.26 6.20 17.89
N PHE A 11 -7.55 5.12 18.63
CA PHE A 11 -8.63 5.02 19.64
C PHE A 11 -10.07 5.00 19.13
N LYS A 12 -10.32 5.20 17.83
CA LYS A 12 -11.68 5.17 17.25
C LYS A 12 -12.13 3.76 16.87
N LEU A 13 -11.17 2.88 16.55
CA LEU A 13 -11.44 1.49 16.20
C LEU A 13 -10.59 0.51 17.02
N LYS A 14 -11.28 -0.47 17.61
CA LYS A 14 -10.69 -1.64 18.26
C LYS A 14 -10.96 -2.86 17.39
N ALA A 15 -9.90 -3.54 16.96
CA ALA A 15 -10.04 -4.85 16.32
C ALA A 15 -10.68 -5.84 17.31
N ALA A 16 -11.55 -6.73 16.84
CA ALA A 16 -12.20 -7.71 17.71
C ALA A 16 -11.17 -8.63 18.40
N GLU A 17 -10.08 -8.95 17.68
CA GLU A 17 -8.96 -9.77 18.14
C GLU A 17 -8.13 -9.09 19.22
N ALA A 18 -8.24 -7.76 19.39
CA ALA A 18 -7.54 -7.02 20.43
C ALA A 18 -8.14 -7.25 21.84
N GLY A 19 -9.20 -8.06 21.97
CA GLY A 19 -9.78 -8.49 23.24
C GLY A 19 -10.07 -7.32 24.19
N ASP A 20 -9.62 -7.41 25.44
CA ASP A 20 -9.82 -6.42 26.50
C ASP A 20 -8.59 -5.54 26.77
N ILE A 21 -7.81 -5.18 25.74
CA ILE A 21 -6.76 -4.15 25.93
C ILE A 21 -7.42 -2.88 26.46
N LYS A 22 -7.12 -2.53 27.73
CA LYS A 22 -7.66 -1.38 28.46
C LYS A 22 -6.96 -0.07 28.09
N HIS A 23 -5.66 -0.16 27.80
CA HIS A 23 -4.77 0.96 27.48
C HIS A 23 -4.32 0.82 26.03
N GLN A 24 -5.13 1.31 25.09
CA GLN A 24 -4.79 1.28 23.66
C GLN A 24 -3.55 2.12 23.34
N ASP A 25 -3.19 3.04 24.22
CA ASP A 25 -2.00 3.89 24.14
C ASP A 25 -0.70 3.12 24.35
N TYR A 26 -0.76 1.89 24.91
CA TYR A 26 0.39 0.98 25.04
C TYR A 26 0.65 0.15 23.78
N VAL A 27 -0.16 0.31 22.74
CA VAL A 27 0.04 -0.38 21.46
C VAL A 27 1.03 0.43 20.61
N LEU A 28 2.14 -0.21 20.24
CA LEU A 28 3.07 0.29 19.22
C LEU A 28 2.55 -0.13 17.83
N PRO A 29 2.07 0.80 17.00
CA PRO A 29 1.70 0.48 15.63
C PRO A 29 2.94 0.20 14.78
N VAL A 30 2.89 -0.89 14.02
CA VAL A 30 3.82 -1.18 12.93
C VAL A 30 3.07 -0.96 11.62
N VAL A 31 3.52 0.01 10.85
CA VAL A 31 2.94 0.40 9.56
C VAL A 31 3.79 -0.22 8.47
N VAL A 32 3.17 -1.00 7.59
CA VAL A 32 3.86 -1.52 6.42
C VAL A 32 3.61 -0.59 5.25
N ILE A 33 4.68 0.00 4.73
CA ILE A 33 4.69 0.74 3.46
C ILE A 33 5.16 -0.17 2.34
N LYS A 34 4.69 0.07 1.13
CA LYS A 34 5.06 -0.69 -0.06
C LYS A 34 5.33 0.27 -1.19
N ASP A 35 6.23 -0.10 -2.10
CA ASP A 35 6.49 0.65 -3.32
C ASP A 35 5.15 1.04 -4.01
N PRO A 36 4.95 2.32 -4.35
CA PRO A 36 3.65 2.83 -4.80
C PRO A 36 3.15 2.10 -6.05
N TYR A 37 4.02 1.82 -7.02
CA TYR A 37 3.65 1.14 -8.26
C TYR A 37 3.17 -0.31 -8.03
N THR A 38 3.87 -1.06 -7.19
CA THR A 38 3.47 -2.43 -6.86
C THR A 38 2.32 -2.46 -5.85
N TRP A 39 2.13 -1.41 -5.05
CA TRP A 39 0.97 -1.23 -4.16
C TRP A 39 -0.30 -0.99 -4.98
N MET A 40 -0.33 0.00 -5.86
CA MET A 40 -1.49 0.33 -6.69
C MET A 40 -1.89 -0.86 -7.59
N THR A 41 -0.91 -1.56 -8.18
CA THR A 41 -1.15 -2.83 -8.90
C THR A 41 -1.83 -3.88 -8.03
N SER A 42 -1.46 -3.96 -6.74
CA SER A 42 -2.08 -4.95 -5.84
C SER A 42 -3.52 -4.59 -5.47
N MET A 43 -3.88 -3.30 -5.50
CA MET A 43 -5.25 -2.83 -5.28
C MET A 43 -6.20 -3.37 -6.36
N CYS A 44 -5.74 -3.57 -7.60
CA CYS A 44 -6.52 -4.21 -8.68
C CYS A 44 -6.99 -5.63 -8.34
N ARG A 45 -6.26 -6.36 -7.50
CA ARG A 45 -6.67 -7.70 -7.06
C ARG A 45 -7.55 -7.66 -5.82
N HIS A 46 -7.19 -6.80 -4.87
CA HIS A 46 -7.90 -6.64 -3.62
C HIS A 46 -8.00 -5.16 -3.28
N SER A 47 -9.12 -4.55 -3.62
CA SER A 47 -9.37 -3.13 -3.37
C SER A 47 -9.63 -2.82 -1.89
N TYR A 48 -9.89 -3.84 -1.07
CA TYR A 48 -10.29 -3.69 0.33
C TYR A 48 -11.47 -2.73 0.45
N SER A 49 -11.31 -1.65 1.23
CA SER A 49 -12.31 -0.59 1.41
C SER A 49 -12.24 0.51 0.33
N ALA A 50 -11.22 0.49 -0.54
CA ALA A 50 -11.11 1.46 -1.61
C ALA A 50 -12.04 1.11 -2.77
N ASN A 51 -12.67 2.12 -3.34
CA ASN A 51 -13.59 2.02 -4.45
C ASN A 51 -13.26 3.09 -5.48
N TRP A 52 -12.88 2.65 -6.67
CA TRP A 52 -12.65 3.50 -7.83
C TRP A 52 -13.05 2.71 -9.07
N ARG A 53 -13.40 3.45 -10.12
CA ARG A 53 -13.77 2.80 -11.37
C ARG A 53 -12.51 2.39 -12.12
N HIS A 54 -12.43 1.12 -12.46
CA HIS A 54 -11.33 0.60 -13.26
C HIS A 54 -11.81 -0.45 -14.24
N SER A 55 -11.00 -0.71 -15.26
CA SER A 55 -11.27 -1.77 -16.24
C SER A 55 -10.36 -2.98 -16.01
N PRO A 56 -10.77 -4.19 -16.39
CA PRO A 56 -9.86 -5.35 -16.34
C PRO A 56 -8.62 -5.23 -17.24
N ASN A 57 -8.69 -4.40 -18.30
CA ASN A 57 -7.67 -4.28 -19.35
C ASN A 57 -6.77 -3.04 -19.21
N HIS A 58 -6.99 -2.27 -18.16
CA HIS A 58 -6.29 -1.05 -17.81
C HIS A 58 -6.61 -0.89 -16.34
N CYS A 59 -5.70 -1.28 -15.45
CA CYS A 59 -5.77 -1.12 -14.00
C CYS A 59 -4.32 -0.98 -13.53
N PRO A 60 -3.96 0.09 -12.78
CA PRO A 60 -4.81 0.76 -11.79
C PRO A 60 -5.77 1.85 -12.27
N ASN A 61 -5.74 2.29 -13.54
CA ASN A 61 -6.46 3.48 -14.03
C ASN A 61 -6.11 4.70 -13.20
N LEU A 62 -4.86 5.18 -13.27
CA LEU A 62 -4.53 6.43 -12.58
C LEU A 62 -5.16 7.61 -13.29
N VAL A 63 -5.14 7.57 -14.63
CA VAL A 63 -5.76 8.56 -15.50
C VAL A 63 -6.75 7.93 -16.47
N VAL A 64 -7.72 8.73 -16.93
CA VAL A 64 -8.71 8.29 -17.91
C VAL A 64 -8.14 8.35 -19.31
N LEU A 65 -8.12 7.20 -19.99
CA LEU A 65 -7.65 7.10 -21.36
C LEU A 65 -8.78 7.12 -22.38
N ASP A 66 -8.39 7.35 -23.62
CA ASP A 66 -9.26 7.32 -24.80
C ASP A 66 -10.06 6.01 -24.91
N LYS A 67 -9.42 4.88 -24.56
CA LYS A 67 -10.02 3.54 -24.56
C LYS A 67 -11.05 3.32 -23.43
N ASP A 68 -11.09 4.18 -22.43
CA ASP A 68 -11.98 4.06 -21.27
C ASP A 68 -13.32 4.77 -21.52
N ALA A 69 -14.07 4.34 -22.55
CA ALA A 69 -15.25 5.06 -23.05
C ALA A 69 -16.27 5.51 -21.98
N ILE A 70 -16.48 4.70 -20.93
CA ILE A 70 -17.37 5.02 -19.81
C ILE A 70 -16.77 6.12 -18.92
N LEU A 71 -15.49 6.01 -18.59
CA LEU A 71 -14.78 6.99 -17.76
C LEU A 71 -14.61 8.30 -18.52
N LYS A 72 -14.24 8.26 -19.79
CA LYS A 72 -14.15 9.44 -20.66
C LYS A 72 -15.44 10.26 -20.66
N LYS A 73 -16.60 9.59 -20.73
CA LYS A 73 -17.91 10.26 -20.68
C LYS A 73 -18.22 10.91 -19.32
N THR A 74 -17.69 10.38 -18.23
CA THR A 74 -18.11 10.74 -16.86
C THR A 74 -17.10 11.63 -16.12
N ILE A 75 -15.81 11.42 -16.35
CA ILE A 75 -14.69 12.11 -15.70
C ILE A 75 -13.97 13.01 -16.71
N GLY A 76 -13.91 12.62 -17.98
CA GLY A 76 -13.12 13.31 -19.01
C GLY A 76 -11.74 12.67 -19.20
N GLU A 77 -11.25 12.66 -20.43
CA GLU A 77 -9.94 12.13 -20.80
C GLU A 77 -8.80 12.95 -20.18
N GLY A 78 -7.72 12.27 -19.78
CA GLY A 78 -6.54 12.88 -19.14
C GLY A 78 -6.72 13.25 -17.67
N ASN A 79 -7.96 13.19 -17.14
CA ASN A 79 -8.22 13.48 -15.74
C ASN A 79 -7.92 12.27 -14.85
N PRO A 80 -7.49 12.50 -13.59
CA PRO A 80 -7.28 11.42 -12.63
C PRO A 80 -8.58 10.71 -12.26
N VAL A 81 -8.48 9.42 -11.92
CA VAL A 81 -9.64 8.62 -11.53
C VAL A 81 -9.84 8.65 -10.00
N PRO A 82 -10.92 9.28 -9.49
CA PRO A 82 -11.13 9.47 -8.06
C PRO A 82 -11.34 8.17 -7.31
N VAL A 83 -10.79 8.12 -6.09
CA VAL A 83 -10.87 6.97 -5.18
C VAL A 83 -11.63 7.37 -3.92
N ASN A 84 -12.60 6.54 -3.53
CA ASN A 84 -13.29 6.66 -2.25
C ASN A 84 -12.87 5.51 -1.34
N VAL A 85 -12.51 5.78 -0.08
CA VAL A 85 -12.22 4.73 0.90
C VAL A 85 -13.31 4.71 1.97
N HIS A 86 -14.02 3.60 2.04
CA HIS A 86 -15.11 3.35 2.98
C HIS A 86 -14.59 2.63 4.21
N TYR A 87 -14.18 3.38 5.23
CA TYR A 87 -13.71 2.80 6.48
C TYR A 87 -14.87 2.36 7.38
N THR A 88 -15.99 3.09 7.35
CA THR A 88 -17.29 2.74 7.93
C THR A 88 -18.40 3.31 7.05
N ASP A 89 -19.66 2.92 7.27
CA ASP A 89 -20.80 3.43 6.50
C ASP A 89 -20.89 4.98 6.52
N ASP A 90 -20.59 5.59 7.66
CA ASP A 90 -20.64 7.04 7.85
C ASP A 90 -19.29 7.75 7.64
N ASN A 91 -18.23 7.02 7.26
CA ASN A 91 -16.89 7.60 7.14
C ASN A 91 -16.22 7.17 5.84
N ILE A 92 -16.39 8.04 4.86
CA ILE A 92 -15.85 7.90 3.51
C ILE A 92 -14.83 9.03 3.34
N THR A 93 -13.62 8.63 2.95
CA THR A 93 -12.57 9.58 2.55
C THR A 93 -12.46 9.61 1.03
N HIS A 94 -12.13 10.76 0.49
CA HIS A 94 -12.10 11.03 -0.94
C HIS A 94 -10.68 11.43 -1.34
N HIS A 95 -10.15 10.79 -2.36
CA HIS A 95 -8.81 11.01 -2.88
C HIS A 95 -8.89 11.22 -4.39
N GLU A 96 -8.00 12.05 -4.92
CA GLU A 96 -7.97 12.41 -6.33
C GLU A 96 -7.70 11.21 -7.24
N SER A 97 -6.81 10.32 -6.81
CA SER A 97 -6.42 9.09 -7.50
C SER A 97 -5.88 8.06 -6.51
N LEU A 98 -5.49 6.88 -7.01
CA LEU A 98 -4.76 5.92 -6.19
C LEU A 98 -3.39 6.46 -5.72
N VAL A 99 -2.77 7.36 -6.50
CA VAL A 99 -1.54 8.06 -6.11
C VAL A 99 -1.84 8.97 -4.91
N GLY A 100 -2.88 9.79 -5.02
CA GLY A 100 -3.33 10.65 -3.92
C GLY A 100 -3.67 9.86 -2.66
N LEU A 101 -4.33 8.70 -2.78
CA LEU A 101 -4.60 7.83 -1.64
C LEU A 101 -3.30 7.30 -1.00
N TRP A 102 -2.30 6.89 -1.78
CA TRP A 102 -1.01 6.44 -1.25
C TRP A 102 -0.32 7.58 -0.48
N ASN A 103 -0.23 8.77 -1.09
CA ASN A 103 0.37 9.96 -0.48
C ASN A 103 -0.35 10.32 0.83
N ASP A 104 -1.67 10.52 0.79
CA ASP A 104 -2.47 10.94 1.95
C ASP A 104 -2.37 9.94 3.11
N TYR A 105 -2.45 8.64 2.79
CA TYR A 105 -2.42 7.59 3.80
C TYR A 105 -1.05 7.55 4.50
N TYR A 106 0.05 7.55 3.73
CA TYR A 106 1.39 7.44 4.30
C TYR A 106 1.88 8.75 4.92
N SER A 107 1.53 9.92 4.39
CA SER A 107 1.76 11.22 5.03
C SER A 107 1.06 11.31 6.39
N GLY A 108 -0.19 10.85 6.49
CA GLY A 108 -0.89 10.80 7.77
C GLY A 108 -0.19 9.94 8.83
N TRP A 109 0.45 8.84 8.40
CA TRP A 109 1.28 8.02 9.28
C TRP A 109 2.66 8.60 9.53
N TYR A 110 3.30 9.24 8.56
CA TYR A 110 4.70 9.66 8.64
C TYR A 110 4.88 11.07 9.20
N MET A 111 4.04 12.03 8.79
CA MET A 111 4.13 13.42 9.17
C MET A 111 3.19 13.75 10.34
N ASP A 112 1.93 13.32 10.27
CA ASP A 112 0.88 13.82 11.18
C ASP A 112 0.78 13.05 12.51
N ALA A 113 1.20 11.79 12.52
CA ALA A 113 1.09 10.95 13.70
C ALA A 113 1.96 11.50 14.85
N SER A 114 1.33 11.90 15.95
CA SER A 114 2.00 12.49 17.12
C SER A 114 2.47 11.47 18.15
N PHE A 115 2.60 10.20 17.77
CA PHE A 115 2.87 9.09 18.68
C PHE A 115 3.88 8.09 18.11
N PRO A 116 4.55 7.31 18.98
CA PRO A 116 5.53 6.33 18.55
C PRO A 116 4.93 5.30 17.60
N ARG A 117 5.70 4.95 16.56
CA ARG A 117 5.34 4.02 15.51
C ARG A 117 6.60 3.48 14.87
N VAL A 118 6.50 2.31 14.25
CA VAL A 118 7.54 1.78 13.37
C VAL A 118 6.96 1.73 11.97
N ILE A 119 7.68 2.26 10.99
CA ILE A 119 7.30 2.14 9.57
C ILE A 119 8.32 1.20 8.93
N VAL A 120 7.83 0.18 8.24
CA VAL A 120 8.63 -0.90 7.67
C VAL A 120 8.25 -1.07 6.22
N ARG A 121 9.23 -1.22 5.33
CA ARG A 121 8.94 -1.52 3.93
C ARG A 121 8.53 -2.98 3.78
N PHE A 122 7.53 -3.22 2.95
CA PHE A 122 7.04 -4.53 2.60
C PHE A 122 8.15 -5.36 1.95
N GLU A 123 8.97 -4.71 1.12
CA GLU A 123 10.09 -5.30 0.43
C GLU A 123 11.15 -5.79 1.44
N ASP A 124 11.48 -5.00 2.45
CA ASP A 124 12.44 -5.42 3.49
C ASP A 124 11.90 -6.61 4.30
N LEU A 125 10.60 -6.61 4.64
CA LEU A 125 9.97 -7.77 5.27
C LEU A 125 10.01 -9.03 4.40
N LEU A 126 10.06 -8.86 3.09
CA LEU A 126 10.06 -9.97 2.15
C LEU A 126 11.46 -10.55 1.93
N PHE A 127 12.48 -9.69 1.79
CA PHE A 127 13.84 -10.08 1.44
C PHE A 127 14.78 -10.19 2.64
N HIS A 128 14.47 -9.49 3.74
CA HIS A 128 15.30 -9.39 4.95
C HIS A 128 14.47 -9.65 6.22
N ALA A 129 13.50 -10.58 6.15
CA ALA A 129 12.49 -10.79 7.19
C ALA A 129 13.08 -10.96 8.59
N GLU A 130 14.11 -11.79 8.75
CA GLU A 130 14.73 -12.05 10.05
C GLU A 130 15.34 -10.79 10.67
N GLU A 131 16.11 -10.03 9.89
CA GLU A 131 16.73 -8.78 10.32
C GLU A 131 15.68 -7.73 10.69
N VAL A 132 14.69 -7.52 9.82
CA VAL A 132 13.63 -6.53 10.03
C VAL A 132 12.77 -6.87 11.24
N ILE A 133 12.35 -8.13 11.39
CA ILE A 133 11.56 -8.56 12.55
C ILE A 133 12.38 -8.47 13.83
N THR A 134 13.69 -8.69 13.76
CA THR A 134 14.60 -8.48 14.90
C THR A 134 14.59 -7.03 15.36
N GLU A 135 14.77 -6.08 14.45
CA GLU A 135 14.74 -4.66 14.76
C GLU A 135 13.37 -4.21 15.30
N VAL A 136 12.26 -4.69 14.71
CA VAL A 136 10.91 -4.42 15.21
C VAL A 136 10.72 -4.98 16.63
N CYS A 137 11.22 -6.18 16.91
CA CYS A 137 11.16 -6.81 18.23
C CYS A 137 11.90 -5.97 19.28
N HIS A 138 13.14 -5.56 18.98
CA HIS A 138 13.94 -4.69 19.84
C HIS A 138 13.27 -3.32 20.05
N CYS A 139 12.66 -2.73 19.01
CA CYS A 139 11.89 -1.49 19.14
C CYS A 139 10.73 -1.62 20.14
N GLY A 140 10.12 -2.80 20.22
CA GLY A 140 9.07 -3.12 21.18
C GLY A 140 9.58 -3.45 22.60
N GLY A 141 10.89 -3.45 22.83
CA GLY A 141 11.53 -3.88 24.07
C GLY A 141 11.56 -5.40 24.27
N GLY A 142 11.35 -6.16 23.21
CA GLY A 142 11.47 -7.61 23.19
C GLY A 142 12.87 -8.09 22.82
N GLU A 143 13.06 -9.39 22.85
CA GLU A 143 14.27 -10.08 22.41
C GLU A 143 13.87 -11.17 21.41
N MET A 144 14.63 -11.32 20.34
CA MET A 144 14.37 -12.38 19.37
C MET A 144 14.68 -13.75 19.93
N THR A 145 13.88 -14.73 19.55
CA THR A 145 14.18 -16.14 19.82
C THR A 145 15.35 -16.61 18.95
N GLU A 146 16.13 -17.57 19.44
CA GLU A 146 17.31 -18.09 18.73
C GLU A 146 17.02 -18.66 17.33
N ASN A 147 15.78 -19.08 17.06
CA ASN A 147 15.39 -19.70 15.79
C ASN A 147 14.33 -18.87 15.07
N PHE A 148 14.71 -18.20 13.99
CA PHE A 148 13.75 -17.57 13.07
C PHE A 148 13.18 -18.61 12.11
N THR A 149 11.84 -18.66 11.97
CA THR A 149 11.17 -19.60 11.07
C THR A 149 10.42 -18.85 9.98
N TYR A 150 10.75 -19.15 8.73
CA TYR A 150 10.02 -18.64 7.57
C TYR A 150 8.76 -19.47 7.33
N ILE A 151 7.61 -18.80 7.20
CA ILE A 151 6.37 -19.43 6.78
C ILE A 151 6.26 -19.28 5.25
N ALA A 152 6.54 -20.37 4.53
CA ALA A 152 6.59 -20.35 3.07
C ALA A 152 5.19 -20.35 2.41
N GLU A 153 4.21 -20.93 3.08
CA GLU A 153 2.83 -21.05 2.60
C GLU A 153 2.07 -19.73 2.71
N SER A 154 0.99 -19.57 1.93
CA SER A 154 0.14 -18.39 2.05
C SER A 154 -0.53 -18.35 3.43
N ALA A 155 -0.31 -17.25 4.15
CA ALA A 155 -0.99 -17.00 5.43
C ALA A 155 -2.49 -16.70 5.27
N LYS A 156 -2.99 -16.53 4.03
CA LYS A 156 -4.39 -16.25 3.74
C LYS A 156 -5.05 -17.49 3.15
N THR A 157 -6.02 -18.06 3.88
CA THR A 157 -6.80 -19.24 3.49
C THR A 157 -8.26 -18.86 3.22
N GLY A 158 -8.91 -19.53 2.26
CA GLY A 158 -10.32 -19.33 1.90
C GLY A 158 -10.58 -18.54 0.60
N ASP A 159 -11.81 -18.60 0.09
CA ASP A 159 -12.22 -18.07 -1.23
C ASP A 159 -12.08 -16.55 -1.35
N VAL A 160 -12.32 -15.82 -0.25
CA VAL A 160 -12.11 -14.35 -0.15
C VAL A 160 -10.65 -13.93 -0.26
N HIS A 161 -9.73 -14.89 -0.25
CA HIS A 161 -8.29 -14.70 -0.41
C HIS A 161 -7.70 -15.50 -1.57
N ALA A 162 -8.54 -15.94 -2.52
CA ALA A 162 -8.08 -16.60 -3.73
C ALA A 162 -7.06 -15.72 -4.46
N GLY A 163 -5.89 -16.29 -4.78
CA GLY A 163 -4.78 -15.59 -5.43
C GLY A 163 -3.73 -14.99 -4.49
N ALA A 164 -3.83 -15.22 -3.16
CA ALA A 164 -2.75 -14.91 -2.24
C ALA A 164 -1.50 -15.77 -2.56
N LEU A 165 -0.37 -15.10 -2.77
CA LEU A 165 0.90 -15.74 -3.07
C LEU A 165 1.58 -16.23 -1.79
N GLY A 166 2.24 -17.39 -1.87
CA GLY A 166 3.18 -17.82 -0.83
C GLY A 166 4.45 -16.95 -0.83
N LEU A 167 5.34 -17.18 0.14
CA LEU A 167 6.58 -16.39 0.30
C LEU A 167 7.44 -16.44 -0.97
N ILE A 168 7.69 -17.63 -1.51
CA ILE A 168 8.57 -17.82 -2.69
C ILE A 168 8.01 -17.13 -3.94
N GLN A 169 6.69 -17.24 -4.15
CA GLN A 169 6.02 -16.57 -5.27
C GLN A 169 6.06 -15.04 -5.10
N SER A 170 5.92 -14.56 -3.87
CA SER A 170 6.05 -13.13 -3.56
C SER A 170 7.47 -12.64 -3.85
N ILE A 171 8.50 -13.34 -3.35
CA ILE A 171 9.92 -13.04 -3.64
C ILE A 171 10.15 -12.99 -5.16
N SER A 172 9.69 -14.00 -5.89
CA SER A 172 9.86 -14.03 -7.36
C SER A 172 9.14 -12.88 -8.07
N ARG A 173 7.97 -12.45 -7.58
CA ARG A 173 7.21 -11.35 -8.19
C ARG A 173 7.84 -10.00 -7.89
N TYR A 174 8.10 -9.72 -6.62
CA TYR A 174 8.60 -8.42 -6.18
C TYR A 174 10.10 -8.26 -6.42
N GLY A 175 10.84 -9.35 -6.63
CA GLY A 175 12.24 -9.32 -7.02
C GLY A 175 12.45 -9.12 -8.52
N ASN A 176 11.38 -9.01 -9.31
CA ASN A 176 11.47 -8.75 -10.74
C ASN A 176 11.03 -7.32 -11.07
N SER A 177 11.99 -6.43 -11.31
CA SER A 177 11.73 -5.02 -11.62
C SER A 177 10.91 -4.82 -12.89
N THR A 178 10.93 -5.77 -13.85
CA THR A 178 10.10 -5.63 -15.07
C THR A 178 8.60 -5.72 -14.78
N LEU A 179 8.21 -6.40 -13.69
CA LEU A 179 6.81 -6.51 -13.27
C LEU A 179 6.33 -5.29 -12.47
N ARG A 180 7.23 -4.38 -12.09
CA ARG A 180 6.92 -3.16 -11.33
C ARG A 180 5.98 -2.25 -12.13
N PHE A 181 6.25 -2.10 -13.42
CA PHE A 181 5.58 -1.15 -14.32
C PHE A 181 4.70 -1.81 -15.40
N GLU A 182 4.75 -3.14 -15.55
CA GLU A 182 3.98 -3.89 -16.56
C GLU A 182 2.48 -3.49 -16.68
N PRO A 183 1.74 -3.24 -15.58
CA PRO A 183 0.31 -2.92 -15.68
C PRO A 183 -0.02 -1.50 -16.12
N TYR A 184 0.98 -0.61 -16.17
CA TYR A 184 0.79 0.82 -16.38
C TYR A 184 0.88 1.19 -17.85
N THR A 185 0.07 2.16 -18.24
CA THR A 185 0.27 2.87 -19.51
C THR A 185 1.28 4.00 -19.36
N HIS A 186 1.75 4.56 -20.48
CA HIS A 186 2.65 5.72 -20.44
C HIS A 186 2.04 6.88 -19.65
N ASP A 187 0.78 7.22 -19.91
CA ASP A 187 0.08 8.32 -19.23
C ASP A 187 -0.12 8.05 -17.74
N ASP A 188 -0.31 6.77 -17.33
CA ASP A 188 -0.35 6.45 -15.90
C ASP A 188 1.02 6.67 -15.24
N LEU A 189 2.11 6.27 -15.90
CA LEU A 189 3.47 6.46 -15.39
C LEU A 189 3.83 7.94 -15.31
N GLU A 190 3.52 8.72 -16.36
CA GLU A 190 3.72 10.16 -16.37
C GLU A 190 2.95 10.84 -15.23
N TYR A 191 1.67 10.50 -15.06
CA TYR A 191 0.86 11.02 -13.95
C TYR A 191 1.43 10.61 -12.59
N ALA A 192 1.77 9.33 -12.39
CA ALA A 192 2.33 8.87 -11.12
C ALA A 192 3.65 9.58 -10.77
N THR A 193 4.55 9.75 -11.73
CA THR A 193 5.84 10.42 -11.53
C THR A 193 5.64 11.87 -11.11
N ASN A 194 4.66 12.56 -11.68
CA ASN A 194 4.39 13.96 -11.37
C ASN A 194 3.67 14.16 -10.02
N GLU A 195 2.85 13.19 -9.61
CA GLU A 195 1.94 13.35 -8.47
C GLU A 195 2.36 12.57 -7.22
N LEU A 196 3.31 11.63 -7.31
CA LEU A 196 3.85 10.97 -6.13
C LEU A 196 4.62 11.97 -5.25
N ASP A 197 4.44 11.85 -3.95
CA ASP A 197 5.13 12.71 -2.99
C ASP A 197 6.62 12.33 -2.91
N VAL A 198 7.47 13.16 -3.52
CA VAL A 198 8.92 12.94 -3.62
C VAL A 198 9.58 12.88 -2.25
N ASP A 199 9.11 13.64 -1.26
CA ASP A 199 9.69 13.61 0.09
C ASP A 199 9.43 12.24 0.74
N LEU A 200 8.22 11.68 0.57
CA LEU A 200 7.93 10.31 1.02
C LEU A 200 8.80 9.27 0.30
N LEU A 201 8.97 9.38 -1.01
CA LEU A 201 9.81 8.45 -1.77
C LEU A 201 11.26 8.47 -1.26
N ILE A 202 11.83 9.65 -1.06
CA ILE A 202 13.18 9.83 -0.54
C ILE A 202 13.30 9.26 0.88
N ASP A 203 12.38 9.61 1.76
CA ASP A 203 12.42 9.19 3.16
C ASP A 203 12.25 7.67 3.30
N PHE A 204 11.43 7.06 2.45
CA PHE A 204 11.25 5.62 2.39
C PHE A 204 12.19 4.90 1.43
N ARG A 205 13.18 5.60 0.87
CA ARG A 205 14.22 5.00 0.01
C ARG A 205 13.64 4.23 -1.18
N TYR A 206 12.56 4.73 -1.76
CA TYR A 206 12.07 4.29 -3.06
C TYR A 206 12.75 5.14 -4.12
N ASP A 207 13.59 4.52 -4.94
CA ASP A 207 14.30 5.17 -6.03
C ASP A 207 13.38 5.29 -7.25
N ASP A 208 13.34 6.48 -7.84
CA ASP A 208 12.50 6.82 -9.00
C ASP A 208 13.33 6.99 -10.30
N ASP A 209 14.65 6.84 -10.23
CA ASP A 209 15.56 6.93 -11.39
C ASP A 209 15.17 5.94 -12.51
N GLU A 210 14.53 4.81 -12.17
CA GLU A 210 14.05 3.83 -13.15
C GLU A 210 12.86 4.34 -13.98
N VAL A 211 12.01 5.21 -13.44
CA VAL A 211 10.79 5.68 -14.13
C VAL A 211 11.14 6.75 -15.15
N GLU A 212 12.06 7.67 -14.83
CA GLU A 212 12.55 8.67 -15.78
C GLU A 212 13.14 8.01 -17.03
N ASN A 213 13.84 6.89 -16.87
CA ASN A 213 14.41 6.12 -17.98
C ASN A 213 13.35 5.42 -18.86
N ILE A 214 12.18 5.11 -18.30
CA ILE A 214 11.05 4.52 -19.05
C ILE A 214 10.31 5.60 -19.84
N LEU A 215 10.11 6.78 -19.26
CA LEU A 215 9.43 7.89 -19.94
C LEU A 215 10.22 8.45 -21.14
N GLN A 216 11.54 8.19 -21.21
CA GLN A 216 12.40 8.62 -22.31
C GLN A 216 12.44 7.64 -23.52
N GLN A 217 11.83 6.45 -23.42
CA GLN A 217 11.81 5.41 -24.46
C GLN A 217 10.52 5.40 -25.28
#